data_AF-A0A1G8HM83-F1
#
_entry.id   AF-A0A1G8HM83-F1
#
_cell.length_a   1.000
_cell.length_b   1.000
_cell.length_c   1.000
_cell.angle_alpha   90.00
_cell.angle_beta   90.00
_cell.angle_gamma   90.00
#
_symmetry.space_group_name_H-M   'P 1'
#
loop_
_entity.id
_entity.type
_entity.pdbx_description
1 polymer ?
#
loop_
_entity_poly.entity_id
_entity_poly.type
_entity_poly.pdbx_seq_one_letter_code
_entity_poly.pdbx_strand_id
1 'polypeptide(L)'
;MGIVVSLEPHRVKKEWQEEKKLLQYLRVEEIQVTAEKMFVPVFSQFHFPYSFLEEACLDMALEAFLSGGKFSRYVENGELEFRFKMQAVLAINKITTELHDFMSGWVEEPAAKRSDLKDIVEVFITYWWKRGLQAGTQRSLLRL
;
A
#
# COMPACT_ATOMS: atom_id res chain seq x y z
N MET A 1 45.07 10.33 3.84
CA MET A 1 44.10 9.39 4.44
C MET A 1 42.72 9.74 3.92
N GLY A 2 42.11 8.89 3.07
CA GLY A 2 40.75 9.10 2.57
C GLY A 2 39.73 8.56 3.56
N ILE A 3 38.84 9.41 4.06
CA ILE A 3 37.73 8.98 4.91
C ILE A 3 36.69 8.34 3.99
N VAL A 4 36.51 7.02 4.09
CA VAL A 4 35.42 6.32 3.41
C VAL A 4 34.14 6.59 4.19
N VAL A 5 33.34 7.54 3.74
CA VAL A 5 32.02 7.82 4.31
C VAL A 5 30.99 6.90 3.65
N SER A 6 30.26 6.12 4.45
CA SER A 6 29.16 5.30 3.94
C SER A 6 28.02 6.18 3.42
N LEU A 7 27.59 5.92 2.18
CA LEU A 7 26.47 6.62 1.54
C LEU A 7 25.10 6.12 2.02
N GLU A 8 25.04 4.92 2.61
CA GLU A 8 23.82 4.29 3.10
C GLU A 8 22.99 5.17 4.06
N PRO A 9 23.56 5.78 5.13
CA PRO A 9 22.78 6.65 6.01
C PRO A 9 22.18 7.87 5.30
N HIS A 10 22.82 8.36 4.24
CA HIS A 10 22.31 9.48 3.44
C HIS A 10 21.12 9.05 2.57
N ARG A 11 21.19 7.83 2.00
CA ARG A 11 20.11 7.25 1.20
C ARG A 11 18.85 7.01 2.05
N VAL A 12 18.99 6.35 3.20
CA VAL A 12 17.87 6.08 4.12
C VAL A 12 17.19 7.38 4.55
N LYS A 13 17.98 8.41 4.90
CA LYS A 13 17.43 9.72 5.29
C LYS A 13 16.65 10.37 4.14
N LYS A 14 17.15 10.27 2.91
CA LYS A 14 16.47 10.81 1.72
C LYS A 14 15.16 10.08 1.46
N GLU A 15 15.16 8.75 1.49
CA GLU A 15 13.97 7.92 1.30
C GLU A 15 12.90 8.24 2.35
N TRP A 16 13.29 8.31 3.63
CA TRP A 16 12.39 8.69 4.72
C TRP A 16 11.76 10.07 4.51
N GLN A 17 12.54 11.06 4.07
CA GLN A 17 12.02 12.40 3.78
C GLN A 17 11.05 12.41 2.59
N GLU A 18 11.28 11.55 1.59
CA GLU A 18 10.40 11.42 0.44
C GLU A 18 9.08 10.77 0.82
N GLU A 19 9.12 9.67 1.58
CA GLU A 19 7.95 8.99 2.13
C GLU A 19 7.13 9.93 3.02
N LYS A 20 7.78 10.63 3.96
CA LYS A 20 7.11 11.60 4.85
C LYS A 20 6.37 12.69 4.07
N LYS A 21 6.95 13.18 2.98
CA LYS A 21 6.30 14.18 2.11
C LYS A 21 5.14 13.58 1.33
N LEU A 22 5.23 12.32 0.91
CA LEU A 22 4.17 11.64 0.19
C LEU A 22 2.96 11.36 1.09
N LEU A 23 3.20 11.03 2.36
CA LEU A 23 2.13 10.80 3.34
C LEU A 23 1.24 12.03 3.58
N GLN A 24 1.70 13.24 3.23
CA GLN A 24 0.87 14.45 3.31
C GLN A 24 -0.34 14.43 2.36
N TYR A 25 -0.32 13.56 1.34
CA TYR A 25 -1.41 13.37 0.38
C TYR A 25 -2.40 12.27 0.79
N LEU A 26 -2.21 11.69 1.98
CA LEU A 26 -3.00 10.59 2.49
C LEU A 26 -3.61 10.97 3.84
N ARG A 27 -4.91 10.74 3.97
CA ARG A 27 -5.63 10.87 5.23
C ARG A 27 -5.94 9.48 5.77
N VAL A 28 -5.72 9.29 7.07
CA VAL A 28 -5.98 8.01 7.74
C VAL A 28 -7.46 7.62 7.57
N GLU A 29 -8.35 8.61 7.67
CA GLU A 29 -9.79 8.42 7.53
C GLU A 29 -10.18 7.87 6.15
N GLU A 30 -9.42 8.20 5.09
CA GLU A 30 -9.68 7.63 3.76
C GLU A 30 -9.39 6.13 3.72
N ILE A 31 -8.37 5.67 4.45
CA ILE A 31 -8.07 4.25 4.58
C ILE A 31 -9.17 3.55 5.39
N GLN A 32 -9.52 4.11 6.55
CA GLN A 32 -10.55 3.54 7.42
C GLN A 32 -11.88 3.37 6.68
N VAL A 33 -12.35 4.41 6.01
CA VAL A 33 -13.60 4.38 5.23
C VAL A 33 -13.53 3.38 4.08
N THR A 34 -12.39 3.27 3.40
CA THR A 34 -12.23 2.31 2.29
C THR A 34 -12.21 0.87 2.82
N ALA A 35 -11.51 0.63 3.92
CA ALA A 35 -11.39 -0.69 4.53
C ALA A 35 -12.75 -1.16 5.10
N GLU A 36 -13.47 -0.29 5.81
CA GLU A 36 -14.80 -0.58 6.33
C GLU A 36 -15.76 -0.96 5.19
N LYS A 37 -15.80 -0.16 4.12
CA LYS A 37 -16.66 -0.43 2.95
C LYS A 37 -16.37 -1.76 2.27
N MET A 38 -15.11 -2.18 2.21
CA MET A 38 -14.71 -3.42 1.51
C MET A 38 -14.83 -4.65 2.39
N PHE A 39 -14.48 -4.56 3.67
CA PHE A 39 -14.31 -5.73 4.53
C PHE A 39 -15.48 -5.98 5.49
N VAL A 40 -16.29 -4.98 5.85
CA VAL A 40 -17.51 -5.23 6.65
C VAL A 40 -18.49 -6.20 5.97
N PRO A 41 -18.73 -6.14 4.65
CA PRO A 41 -19.57 -7.12 3.97
C PRO A 41 -19.00 -8.55 4.02
N VAL A 42 -17.68 -8.70 4.13
CA VAL A 42 -16.95 -9.98 4.17
C VAL A 42 -16.93 -10.54 5.59
N PHE A 43 -16.84 -9.66 6.59
CA PHE A 43 -16.78 -9.98 8.01
C PHE A 43 -18.02 -9.47 8.74
N SER A 44 -19.21 -9.89 8.31
CA SER A 44 -20.48 -9.35 8.82
C SER A 44 -20.70 -9.54 10.32
N GLN A 45 -19.98 -10.46 10.95
CA GLN A 45 -20.04 -10.73 12.39
C GLN A 45 -18.94 -10.02 13.19
N PHE A 46 -18.02 -9.34 12.51
CA PHE A 46 -16.86 -8.70 13.11
C PHE A 46 -17.07 -7.19 13.25
N HIS A 47 -16.78 -6.65 14.44
CA HIS A 47 -16.78 -5.22 14.64
C HIS A 47 -15.50 -4.63 14.05
N PHE A 48 -15.62 -3.99 12.88
CA PHE A 48 -14.48 -3.47 12.13
C PHE A 48 -13.84 -2.21 12.74
N PRO A 49 -14.59 -1.19 13.20
CA PRO A 49 -14.00 0.00 13.80
C PRO A 49 -13.23 -0.30 15.09
N TYR A 50 -12.09 0.38 15.29
CA TYR A 50 -11.17 0.25 16.42
C TYR A 50 -10.71 -1.19 16.67
N SER A 51 -10.55 -1.96 15.59
CA SER A 51 -10.19 -3.38 15.65
C SER A 51 -8.79 -3.66 15.11
N PHE A 52 -8.25 -4.83 15.45
CA PHE A 52 -6.98 -5.29 14.89
C PHE A 52 -7.03 -5.50 13.37
N LEU A 53 -8.22 -5.77 12.78
CA LEU A 53 -8.36 -5.86 11.33
C LEU A 53 -8.28 -4.49 10.68
N GLU A 54 -8.83 -3.46 11.30
CA GLU A 54 -8.69 -2.07 10.82
C GLU A 54 -7.23 -1.61 10.90
N GLU A 55 -6.54 -1.90 12.01
CA GLU A 55 -5.11 -1.59 12.16
C GLU A 55 -4.28 -2.29 11.07
N ALA A 56 -4.51 -3.58 10.83
CA ALA A 56 -3.82 -4.31 9.76
C ALA A 56 -4.14 -3.74 8.36
N CYS A 57 -5.39 -3.33 8.11
CA CYS A 57 -5.75 -2.65 6.87
C CYS A 57 -5.02 -1.31 6.73
N LEU A 58 -4.87 -0.56 7.83
CA LEU A 58 -4.17 0.71 7.85
C LEU A 58 -2.69 0.54 7.49
N ASP A 59 -2.01 -0.39 8.16
CA ASP A 59 -0.59 -0.67 7.94
C ASP A 59 -0.31 -1.13 6.51
N MET A 60 -1.10 -2.09 6.01
CA MET A 60 -0.92 -2.65 4.67
C MET A 60 -1.30 -1.66 3.57
N ALA A 61 -2.32 -0.82 3.78
CA ALA A 61 -2.66 0.27 2.87
C ALA A 61 -1.56 1.34 2.81
N LEU A 62 -0.98 1.69 3.96
CA LEU A 62 0.17 2.61 4.04
C LEU A 62 1.38 2.04 3.29
N GLU A 63 1.71 0.76 3.49
CA GLU A 63 2.79 0.09 2.77
C GLU A 63 2.54 0.07 1.26
N ALA A 64 1.32 -0.28 0.85
CA ALA A 64 0.92 -0.26 -0.56
C ALA A 64 1.05 1.14 -1.16
N PHE A 65 0.56 2.16 -0.46
CA PHE A 65 0.62 3.57 -0.89
C PHE A 65 2.06 4.07 -1.03
N LEU A 66 2.93 3.81 -0.05
CA LEU A 66 4.34 4.18 -0.12
C LEU A 66 5.07 3.42 -1.22
N SER A 67 4.77 2.13 -1.38
CA SER A 67 5.30 1.28 -2.46
C SER A 67 4.95 1.86 -3.83
N GLY A 68 3.68 2.13 -4.11
CA GLY A 68 3.26 2.77 -5.37
C GLY A 68 3.92 4.12 -5.58
N GLY A 69 4.03 4.93 -4.53
CA GLY A 69 4.77 6.19 -4.55
C GLY A 69 6.22 6.05 -5.00
N LYS A 70 6.94 5.01 -4.55
CA LYS A 70 8.32 4.73 -4.99
C LYS A 70 8.40 4.38 -6.48
N PHE A 71 7.35 3.77 -7.04
CA PHE A 71 7.29 3.45 -8.47
C PHE A 71 7.02 4.67 -9.35
N SER A 72 6.58 5.81 -8.79
CA SER A 72 6.32 7.03 -9.56
C SER A 72 7.53 7.58 -10.31
N ARG A 73 8.76 7.29 -9.85
CA ARG A 73 10.00 7.65 -10.53
C ARG A 73 10.24 6.91 -11.85
N TYR A 74 9.49 5.84 -12.08
CA TYR A 74 9.54 5.01 -13.29
C TYR A 74 8.34 5.24 -14.20
N VAL A 75 7.58 6.31 -13.94
CA VAL A 75 6.45 6.71 -14.77
C VAL A 75 6.94 7.66 -15.84
N GLU A 76 6.72 7.30 -17.09
CA GLU A 76 7.00 8.12 -18.27
C GLU A 76 5.70 8.33 -19.04
N ASN A 77 5.43 9.57 -19.47
CA ASN A 77 4.20 9.92 -20.19
C ASN A 77 2.89 9.50 -19.47
N GLY A 78 2.91 9.45 -18.14
CA GLY A 78 1.75 9.07 -17.32
C GLY A 78 1.56 7.55 -17.13
N GLU A 79 2.41 6.71 -17.73
CA GLU A 79 2.36 5.26 -17.55
C GLU A 79 3.63 4.72 -16.89
N LEU A 80 3.46 3.68 -16.07
CA LEU A 80 4.60 2.94 -15.56
C LEU A 80 5.30 2.23 -16.71
N GLU A 81 6.61 2.47 -16.86
CA GLU A 81 7.42 1.81 -17.88
C GLU A 81 7.26 0.28 -17.82
N PHE A 82 7.15 -0.35 -18.99
CA PHE A 82 6.87 -1.78 -19.11
C PHE A 82 7.83 -2.67 -18.30
N ARG A 83 9.13 -2.32 -18.27
CA ARG A 83 10.17 -3.08 -17.56
C ARG A 83 10.00 -3.10 -16.03
N PHE A 84 9.15 -2.25 -15.47
CA PHE A 84 8.85 -2.20 -14.03
C PHE A 84 7.45 -2.74 -13.67
N LYS A 85 6.61 -3.07 -14.67
CA LYS A 85 5.26 -3.60 -14.41
C LYS A 85 5.30 -4.92 -13.65
N MET A 86 6.24 -5.81 -13.97
CA MET A 86 6.39 -7.09 -13.26
C MET A 86 6.77 -6.88 -11.79
N GLN A 87 7.69 -5.97 -11.52
CA GLN A 87 8.15 -5.62 -10.18
C GLN A 87 7.04 -4.96 -9.36
N ALA A 88 6.20 -4.13 -10.01
CA ALA A 88 5.01 -3.57 -9.38
C ALA A 88 4.01 -4.67 -8.99
N VAL A 89 3.75 -5.63 -9.89
CA VAL A 89 2.89 -6.79 -9.58
C VAL A 89 3.45 -7.61 -8.43
N LEU A 90 4.76 -7.88 -8.41
CA LEU A 90 5.40 -8.60 -7.29
C LEU A 90 5.26 -7.84 -5.96
N ALA A 91 5.41 -6.52 -5.97
CA ALA A 91 5.25 -5.69 -4.78
C ALA A 91 3.80 -5.70 -4.27
N ILE A 92 2.81 -5.60 -5.17
CA ILE A 92 1.38 -5.70 -4.83
C ILE A 92 1.06 -7.07 -4.26
N ASN A 93 1.50 -8.14 -4.94
CA ASN A 93 1.23 -9.52 -4.54
C ASN A 93 1.82 -9.86 -3.18
N LYS A 94 3.01 -9.35 -2.86
CA LYS A 94 3.62 -9.51 -1.53
C LYS A 94 2.69 -8.98 -0.43
N ILE A 95 2.29 -7.72 -0.53
CA ILE A 95 1.43 -7.05 0.47
C ILE A 95 0.05 -7.70 0.52
N THR A 96 -0.50 -8.07 -0.65
CA THR A 96 -1.77 -8.82 -0.76
C THR A 96 -1.71 -10.14 -0.01
N THR A 97 -0.61 -10.87 -0.14
CA THR A 97 -0.41 -12.17 0.53
C THR A 97 -0.32 -11.97 2.04
N GLU A 98 0.44 -10.98 2.50
CA GLU A 98 0.59 -10.67 3.93
C GLU A 98 -0.75 -10.31 4.59
N LEU A 99 -1.55 -9.42 3.98
CA LEU A 99 -2.87 -9.06 4.51
C LEU A 99 -3.86 -10.23 4.44
N HIS A 100 -3.86 -10.98 3.35
CA HIS A 100 -4.73 -12.14 3.19
C HIS A 100 -4.43 -13.22 4.23
N ASP A 101 -3.15 -13.53 4.45
CA ASP A 101 -2.74 -14.56 5.40
C ASP A 101 -3.05 -14.14 6.84
N PHE A 102 -2.86 -12.85 7.15
CA PHE A 102 -3.32 -12.28 8.41
C PHE A 102 -4.83 -12.46 8.58
N MET A 103 -5.64 -11.95 7.66
CA MET A 103 -7.10 -12.04 7.75
C MET A 103 -7.61 -13.48 7.80
N SER A 104 -7.05 -14.37 6.97
CA SER A 104 -7.42 -15.79 6.92
C SER A 104 -7.14 -16.52 8.24
N GLY A 105 -6.12 -16.09 8.99
CA GLY A 105 -5.80 -16.67 10.30
C GLY A 105 -6.80 -16.30 11.40
N TRP A 106 -7.57 -15.23 11.22
CA TRP A 106 -8.49 -14.70 12.24
C TRP A 106 -9.97 -14.95 11.95
N VAL A 107 -10.28 -15.56 10.81
CA VAL A 107 -11.65 -15.76 10.35
C VAL A 107 -11.98 -17.25 10.51
N GLU A 108 -12.70 -17.59 11.57
CA GLU A 108 -13.40 -18.88 11.64
C GLU A 108 -14.60 -18.82 10.68
N GLU A 109 -14.59 -19.61 9.60
CA GLU A 109 -15.62 -19.60 8.54
C GLU A 109 -17.04 -19.80 9.11
N PRO A 110 -18.09 -19.09 8.59
CA PRO A 110 -18.51 -19.25 7.19
C PRO A 110 -19.08 -17.98 6.50
N ALA A 111 -18.59 -16.76 6.75
CA ALA A 111 -19.15 -15.56 6.10
C ALA A 111 -18.62 -15.29 4.67
N ALA A 112 -17.36 -15.62 4.38
CA ALA A 112 -16.74 -15.39 3.08
C ALA A 112 -16.09 -16.67 2.58
N LYS A 113 -16.32 -17.05 1.33
CA LYS A 113 -15.52 -18.12 0.71
C LYS A 113 -14.08 -17.61 0.61
N ARG A 114 -13.10 -18.45 0.92
CA ARG A 114 -11.67 -18.10 0.87
C ARG A 114 -11.23 -17.45 -0.46
N SER A 115 -11.86 -17.78 -1.59
CA SER A 115 -11.64 -17.11 -2.88
C SER A 115 -12.01 -15.63 -2.84
N ASP A 116 -13.14 -15.31 -2.22
CA ASP A 116 -13.74 -13.98 -2.23
C ASP A 116 -12.93 -13.02 -1.35
N LEU A 117 -12.33 -13.55 -0.27
CA LEU A 117 -11.41 -12.78 0.59
C LEU A 117 -10.15 -12.36 -0.17
N LYS A 118 -9.50 -13.31 -0.85
CA LYS A 118 -8.26 -13.02 -1.59
C LYS A 118 -8.49 -11.95 -2.66
N ASP A 119 -9.58 -12.06 -3.42
CA ASP A 119 -9.92 -11.11 -4.47
C ASP A 119 -10.17 -9.71 -3.89
N ILE A 120 -10.89 -9.60 -2.77
CA ILE A 120 -11.16 -8.32 -2.11
C ILE A 120 -9.88 -7.70 -1.54
N VAL A 121 -9.00 -8.50 -0.94
CA VAL A 121 -7.68 -8.04 -0.47
C VAL A 121 -6.83 -7.53 -1.63
N GLU A 122 -6.78 -8.24 -2.75
CA GLU A 122 -6.02 -7.81 -3.94
C GLU A 122 -6.56 -6.47 -4.48
N VAL A 123 -7.89 -6.31 -4.53
CA VAL A 123 -8.53 -5.04 -4.93
C VAL A 123 -8.16 -3.91 -3.97
N PHE A 124 -8.22 -4.14 -2.66
CA PHE A 124 -7.88 -3.15 -1.64
C PHE A 124 -6.41 -2.70 -1.74
N ILE A 125 -5.47 -3.64 -1.82
CA ILE A 125 -4.04 -3.34 -1.94
C ILE A 125 -3.72 -2.65 -3.27
N THR A 126 -4.28 -3.14 -4.38
CA THR A 126 -4.08 -2.54 -5.70
C THR A 126 -4.61 -1.11 -5.75
N TYR A 127 -5.75 -0.84 -5.11
CA TYR A 127 -6.31 0.50 -5.01
C TYR A 127 -5.34 1.47 -4.31
N TRP A 128 -4.86 1.12 -3.11
CA TRP A 128 -3.94 1.97 -2.36
C TRP A 128 -2.58 2.13 -3.04
N TRP A 129 -2.09 1.06 -3.66
CA TRP A 129 -0.87 1.12 -4.47
C TRP A 129 -1.00 2.09 -5.64
N LYS A 130 -2.09 2.01 -6.41
CA LYS A 130 -2.35 2.95 -7.52
C LYS A 130 -2.50 4.39 -7.05
N ARG A 131 -3.17 4.62 -5.91
CA ARG A 131 -3.25 5.96 -5.31
C ARG A 131 -1.88 6.51 -4.93
N GLY A 132 -1.02 5.66 -4.37
CA GLY A 132 0.37 5.99 -4.06
C GLY A 132 1.16 6.39 -5.30
N LEU A 133 1.05 5.59 -6.37
CA LEU A 133 1.68 5.88 -7.66
C LEU A 133 1.23 7.23 -8.20
N GLN A 134 -0.08 7.47 -8.23
CA GLN A 134 -0.66 8.72 -8.71
C GLN A 134 -0.19 9.93 -7.87
N ALA A 135 -0.20 9.84 -6.54
CA ALA A 135 0.27 10.91 -5.66
C ALA A 135 1.76 11.20 -5.89
N GLY A 136 2.58 10.16 -6.06
CA GLY A 136 3.99 10.29 -6.40
C GLY A 136 4.22 10.96 -7.75
N THR A 137 3.48 10.56 -8.78
CA THR A 137 3.57 11.13 -10.13
C THR A 137 3.13 12.59 -10.15
N GLN A 138 1.99 12.93 -9.53
CA GLN A 138 1.52 14.30 -9.40
C GLN A 138 2.53 15.18 -8.68
N ARG A 139 3.11 14.71 -7.57
CA ARG A 139 4.17 15.42 -6.86
C ARG A 139 5.42 15.62 -7.73
N SER A 140 5.79 14.65 -8.55
CA SER A 140 6.92 14.79 -9.50
C SER A 140 6.64 15.87 -10.55
N LEU A 141 5.42 15.89 -11.10
CA LEU A 141 4.99 16.87 -12.11
C LEU A 141 4.88 18.29 -11.55
N LEU A 142 4.40 18.45 -10.31
CA LEU A 142 4.31 19.73 -9.60
C LEU A 142 5.65 20.25 -9.08
N ARG A 143 6.73 19.45 -9.21
CA ARG A 143 8.10 19.81 -8.84
C ARG A 143 8.93 20.38 -10.00
N LEU A 144 8.27 20.75 -11.11
CA LEU A 144 8.84 21.72 -12.06
C LEU A 144 9.12 23.05 -11.36
#